data_AF-A0A5E4NLT1-F1
#
_entry.id   AF-A0A5E4NLT1-F1
#
_cell.length_a   1.000
_cell.length_b   1.000
_cell.length_c   1.000
_cell.angle_alpha   90.00
_cell.angle_beta   90.00
_cell.angle_gamma   90.00
#
_symmetry.space_group_name_H-M   'P 1'
#
loop_
_entity.id
_entity.type
_entity.pdbx_description
1 polymer ?
#
loop_
_entity_poly.entity_id
_entity_poly.type
_entity_poly.pdbx_seq_one_letter_code
_entity_poly.pdbx_strand_id
1 'polypeptide(L)'
;MGRICVRRLGCPEFTWPVDEPTPKAGVSRSLFIPDSAIFNGHPRFATLTRNIRQRRGERVAINIPIFIDKNTQIPFKEDLISVGGDTDSINAALPNHVYMDAMAFGMGCCCLQMTFQACCIKEARTLYDQLTPLCPILLALTAASPIFRGYLTDVDCRWNVISCSVDCRTRQERGLEPLTTEKFVIPKSRYDSTTLYLSSEGEKFNDVPLVYDEQIYNKLKNANIDHQMAQHVAHLFIRDTVSLFNEKVHQDDTVEMDHFENIQSTNWQTMRFKPPPPKSTIGWRVEFRPCEVQLTDFENAAIVCFVVLLTRVILSYQLNFIIPISKVDENMSKAQKRSAALTEKFWFRKNITSAFKAAGANTTLNNDAVYTPMSIDEIINGKTGEFPGLIPLIHSYLSSMDIDADTHCTIRKYLKLISRRASGQINTTASWIRRFVQEHPAYKHDSVVNDEINYDLLITVDGIQSGRISCPQLHGDCLLGVSKTKETIPPALQKVYSCTP
;
A
#
# COMPACT_ATOMS: atom_id res chain seq x y z
N MET A 1 -11.28 9.22 13.89
CA MET A 1 -11.24 7.73 13.87
C MET A 1 -10.71 7.26 12.52
N GLY A 2 -9.43 6.92 12.44
CA GLY A 2 -8.89 6.17 11.31
C GLY A 2 -9.47 4.76 11.35
N ARG A 3 -10.48 4.48 10.53
CA ARG A 3 -11.13 3.17 10.51
C ARG A 3 -10.22 2.22 9.75
N ILE A 4 -9.67 1.19 10.40
CA ILE A 4 -9.03 0.07 9.70
C ILE A 4 -10.10 -0.61 8.80
N CYS A 5 -9.68 -1.38 7.78
CA CYS A 5 -10.56 -2.18 6.92
C CYS A 5 -11.73 -2.80 7.71
N VAL A 6 -12.97 -2.52 7.28
CA VAL A 6 -14.19 -3.02 7.92
C VAL A 6 -14.26 -4.53 7.69
N ARG A 7 -14.13 -5.31 8.77
CA ARG A 7 -13.91 -6.77 8.71
C ARG A 7 -15.08 -7.55 8.11
N ARG A 8 -16.30 -7.08 8.37
CA ARG A 8 -17.56 -7.62 7.83
C ARG A 8 -18.17 -6.73 6.73
N LEU A 9 -17.34 -5.97 6.01
CA LEU A 9 -17.79 -5.21 4.85
C LEU A 9 -18.47 -6.15 3.84
N GLY A 10 -19.70 -5.84 3.41
CA GLY A 10 -20.46 -6.69 2.49
C GLY A 10 -21.06 -7.96 3.11
N CYS A 11 -21.04 -8.12 4.44
CA CYS A 11 -21.89 -9.09 5.14
C CYS A 11 -23.28 -8.49 5.41
N PRO A 12 -24.31 -9.30 5.72
CA PRO A 12 -25.62 -8.77 6.11
C PRO A 12 -25.51 -7.71 7.22
N GLU A 13 -26.35 -6.67 7.14
CA GLU A 13 -26.48 -5.60 8.14
C GLU A 13 -25.18 -4.82 8.47
N PHE A 14 -24.21 -4.77 7.55
CA PHE A 14 -22.95 -4.04 7.79
C PHE A 14 -23.06 -2.50 7.71
N THR A 15 -24.16 -1.95 7.19
CA THR A 15 -24.40 -0.51 7.05
C THR A 15 -25.34 0.02 8.12
N TRP A 16 -25.25 1.33 8.40
CA TRP A 16 -26.24 2.04 9.20
C TRP A 16 -26.66 3.35 8.51
N PRO A 17 -27.96 3.55 8.21
CA PRO A 17 -29.04 2.57 8.28
C PRO A 17 -28.76 1.32 7.43
N VAL A 18 -29.42 0.21 7.76
CA VAL A 18 -29.31 -1.04 7.00
C VAL A 18 -29.85 -0.81 5.59
N ASP A 19 -29.10 -1.27 4.59
CA ASP A 19 -29.46 -1.19 3.17
C ASP A 19 -28.99 -2.44 2.42
N GLU A 20 -29.67 -2.77 1.33
CA GLU A 20 -29.49 -4.03 0.61
C GLU A 20 -28.77 -3.83 -0.73
N PRO A 21 -27.89 -4.76 -1.14
CA PRO A 21 -27.24 -4.70 -2.44
C PRO A 21 -28.26 -4.77 -3.58
N THR A 22 -27.90 -4.19 -4.73
CA THR A 22 -28.75 -4.21 -5.95
C THR A 22 -28.01 -4.88 -7.12
N PRO A 23 -27.82 -6.21 -7.14
CA PRO A 23 -26.99 -6.89 -8.14
C PRO A 23 -27.37 -6.63 -9.60
N LYS A 24 -28.66 -6.39 -9.86
CA LYS A 24 -29.21 -6.21 -11.21
C LYS A 24 -29.33 -4.74 -11.63
N ALA A 25 -29.14 -3.80 -10.71
CA ALA A 25 -29.34 -2.37 -10.91
C ALA A 25 -28.21 -1.56 -10.23
N GLY A 26 -28.24 -0.24 -10.32
CA GLY A 26 -27.28 0.58 -9.57
C GLY A 26 -25.87 0.69 -10.16
N VAL A 27 -25.03 1.36 -9.39
CA VAL A 27 -23.68 1.83 -9.72
C VAL A 27 -22.71 0.66 -9.72
N SER A 28 -22.60 -0.03 -8.58
CA SER A 28 -21.68 -1.14 -8.40
C SER A 28 -22.18 -2.44 -9.03
N ARG A 29 -23.50 -2.68 -9.02
CA ARG A 29 -24.13 -3.98 -9.33
C ARG A 29 -23.56 -5.13 -8.47
N SER A 30 -23.03 -4.82 -7.30
CA SER A 30 -22.39 -5.79 -6.42
C SER A 30 -23.41 -6.77 -5.83
N LEU A 31 -22.97 -8.01 -5.59
CA LEU A 31 -23.72 -8.98 -4.79
C LEU A 31 -23.82 -8.62 -3.30
N PHE A 32 -22.90 -7.77 -2.83
CA PHE A 32 -22.63 -7.61 -1.40
C PHE A 32 -22.68 -6.16 -0.93
N ILE A 33 -22.41 -5.21 -1.84
CA ILE A 33 -22.27 -3.79 -1.49
C ILE A 33 -23.49 -3.00 -1.98
N PRO A 34 -24.33 -2.46 -1.09
CA PRO A 34 -25.34 -1.47 -1.47
C PRO A 34 -24.68 -0.18 -1.97
N ASP A 35 -25.35 0.49 -2.91
CA ASP A 35 -24.84 1.76 -3.46
C ASP A 35 -24.80 2.87 -2.38
N SER A 36 -25.61 2.77 -1.32
CA SER A 36 -25.53 3.68 -0.16
C SER A 36 -24.19 3.61 0.59
N ALA A 37 -23.47 2.48 0.49
CA ALA A 37 -22.13 2.32 1.07
C ALA A 37 -21.04 3.02 0.22
N ILE A 38 -21.36 3.42 -1.01
CA ILE A 38 -20.50 4.29 -1.82
C ILE A 38 -20.68 5.72 -1.31
N PHE A 39 -19.58 6.46 -1.10
CA PHE A 39 -19.67 7.81 -0.54
C PHE A 39 -20.49 8.76 -1.45
N ASN A 40 -21.71 9.05 -1.00
CA ASN A 40 -22.68 9.88 -1.74
C ASN A 40 -22.43 11.39 -1.62
N GLY A 41 -21.54 11.82 -0.73
CA GLY A 41 -21.20 13.24 -0.54
C GLY A 41 -20.41 13.84 -1.71
N HIS A 42 -19.98 13.04 -2.68
CA HIS A 42 -19.28 13.54 -3.87
C HIS A 42 -19.45 12.61 -5.09
N PRO A 43 -19.88 13.13 -6.27
CA PRO A 43 -20.26 12.30 -7.42
C PRO A 43 -19.12 11.45 -8.00
N ARG A 44 -17.86 11.89 -7.81
CA ARG A 44 -16.66 11.18 -8.28
C ARG A 44 -16.63 9.69 -7.93
N PHE A 45 -17.06 9.29 -6.73
CA PHE A 45 -16.92 7.90 -6.29
C PHE A 45 -17.90 6.96 -6.98
N ALA A 46 -19.14 7.40 -7.14
CA ALA A 46 -20.14 6.67 -7.93
C ALA A 46 -19.74 6.63 -9.41
N THR A 47 -19.24 7.74 -9.96
CA THR A 47 -18.73 7.80 -11.34
C THR A 47 -17.57 6.83 -11.57
N LEU A 48 -16.55 6.82 -10.69
CA LEU A 48 -15.42 5.89 -10.78
C LEU A 48 -15.89 4.43 -10.74
N THR A 49 -16.75 4.08 -9.78
CA THR A 49 -17.27 2.72 -9.62
C THR A 49 -17.98 2.25 -10.89
N ARG A 50 -18.87 3.09 -11.44
CA ARG A 50 -19.61 2.79 -12.68
C ARG A 50 -18.69 2.67 -13.89
N ASN A 51 -17.80 3.64 -14.08
CA ASN A 51 -16.96 3.73 -15.27
C ASN A 51 -15.92 2.61 -15.31
N ILE A 52 -15.34 2.24 -14.16
CA ILE A 52 -14.42 1.09 -14.07
C ILE A 52 -15.13 -0.19 -14.49
N ARG A 53 -16.33 -0.47 -13.93
CA ARG A 53 -17.13 -1.65 -14.29
C ARG A 53 -17.54 -1.64 -15.77
N GLN A 54 -18.03 -0.51 -16.28
CA GLN A 54 -18.46 -0.39 -17.68
C GLN A 54 -17.31 -0.51 -18.65
N ARG A 55 -16.16 0.12 -18.38
CA ARG A 55 -14.94 -0.03 -19.18
C ARG A 55 -14.45 -1.48 -19.19
N ARG A 56 -14.42 -2.12 -18.02
CA ARG A 56 -14.00 -3.52 -17.89
C ARG A 56 -14.90 -4.48 -18.67
N GLY A 57 -16.19 -4.13 -18.84
CA GLY A 57 -17.23 -4.96 -19.46
C GLY A 57 -17.84 -6.00 -18.51
N GLU A 58 -17.29 -6.13 -17.30
CA GLU A 58 -17.70 -7.06 -16.25
C GLU A 58 -17.48 -6.40 -14.89
N ARG A 59 -18.03 -6.99 -13.82
CA ARG A 59 -17.67 -6.59 -12.45
C ARG A 59 -16.18 -6.85 -12.20
N VAL A 60 -15.59 -6.08 -11.30
CA VAL A 60 -14.27 -6.44 -10.79
C VAL A 60 -14.38 -7.78 -10.07
N ALA A 61 -13.34 -8.60 -10.13
CA ALA A 61 -13.31 -9.90 -9.48
C ALA A 61 -12.09 -9.95 -8.56
N ILE A 62 -12.35 -10.06 -7.27
CA ILE A 62 -11.33 -10.13 -6.22
C ILE A 62 -11.48 -11.50 -5.57
N ASN A 63 -10.45 -12.33 -5.69
CA ASN A 63 -10.40 -13.67 -5.09
C ASN A 63 -9.22 -13.72 -4.14
N ILE A 64 -9.50 -13.82 -2.84
CA ILE A 64 -8.47 -13.91 -1.80
C ILE A 64 -8.53 -15.30 -1.17
N PRO A 65 -7.40 -16.03 -1.05
CA PRO A 65 -7.42 -17.37 -0.48
C PRO A 65 -8.02 -17.33 0.93
N ILE A 66 -8.98 -18.21 1.19
CA ILE A 66 -9.55 -18.37 2.53
C ILE A 66 -8.50 -19.00 3.44
N PHE A 67 -8.50 -18.61 4.71
CA PHE A 67 -7.75 -19.36 5.71
C PHE A 67 -8.41 -20.74 5.87
N ILE A 68 -7.64 -21.82 5.75
CA ILE A 68 -8.13 -23.17 5.96
C ILE A 68 -7.82 -23.57 7.40
N ASP A 69 -8.85 -23.58 8.26
CA ASP A 69 -8.81 -24.09 9.63
C ASP A 69 -9.52 -25.46 9.72
N LYS A 70 -9.58 -26.05 10.91
CA LYS A 70 -10.02 -27.44 11.17
C LYS A 70 -11.39 -27.78 10.59
N ASN A 71 -12.34 -26.84 10.67
CA ASN A 71 -13.73 -27.00 10.24
C ASN A 71 -14.06 -26.16 9.00
N THR A 72 -13.06 -25.55 8.34
CA THR A 72 -13.28 -24.87 7.06
C THR A 72 -13.69 -25.89 6.01
N GLN A 73 -14.83 -25.69 5.36
CA GLN A 73 -15.28 -26.58 4.30
C GLN A 73 -14.32 -26.54 3.10
N ILE A 74 -13.92 -27.70 2.59
CA ILE A 74 -13.04 -27.83 1.43
C ILE A 74 -13.71 -28.72 0.36
N PRO A 75 -13.88 -28.25 -0.89
CA PRO A 75 -13.55 -26.90 -1.33
C PRO A 75 -14.48 -25.87 -0.70
N PHE A 76 -13.93 -24.74 -0.25
CA PHE A 76 -14.75 -23.59 0.13
C PHE A 76 -15.38 -23.05 -1.14
N LYS A 77 -16.71 -23.09 -1.19
CA LYS A 77 -17.54 -22.60 -2.29
C LYS A 77 -18.73 -21.89 -1.69
N GLU A 78 -19.04 -20.75 -2.26
CA GLU A 78 -20.12 -19.90 -1.79
C GLU A 78 -21.36 -20.09 -2.65
N ASP A 79 -22.53 -20.08 -2.02
CA ASP A 79 -23.80 -20.04 -2.74
C ASP A 79 -24.08 -18.61 -3.23
N LEU A 80 -23.40 -18.22 -4.30
CA LEU A 80 -23.57 -16.90 -4.90
C LEU A 80 -24.96 -16.72 -5.52
N ILE A 81 -25.65 -17.80 -5.88
CA ILE A 81 -27.01 -17.72 -6.45
C ILE A 81 -28.00 -17.21 -5.40
N SER A 82 -27.87 -17.66 -4.14
CA SER A 82 -28.71 -17.20 -3.03
C SER A 82 -28.69 -15.68 -2.81
N VAL A 83 -27.57 -15.02 -3.16
CA VAL A 83 -27.37 -13.56 -3.02
C VAL A 83 -27.52 -12.80 -4.35
N GLY A 84 -28.18 -13.41 -5.34
CA GLY A 84 -28.48 -12.76 -6.62
C GLY A 84 -27.35 -12.83 -7.66
N GLY A 85 -26.40 -13.75 -7.48
CA GLY A 85 -25.36 -14.08 -8.44
C GLY A 85 -25.90 -14.55 -9.79
N ASP A 86 -25.10 -14.34 -10.82
CA ASP A 86 -25.32 -14.78 -12.20
C ASP A 86 -24.18 -15.71 -12.65
N THR A 87 -24.24 -16.14 -13.91
CA THR A 87 -23.20 -16.97 -14.54
C THR A 87 -21.82 -16.31 -14.47
N ASP A 88 -21.74 -14.98 -14.58
CA ASP A 88 -20.49 -14.23 -14.55
C ASP A 88 -19.86 -14.28 -13.15
N SER A 89 -20.64 -14.08 -12.09
CA SER A 89 -20.16 -14.22 -10.71
C SER A 89 -19.66 -15.62 -10.40
N ILE A 90 -20.38 -16.66 -10.85
CA ILE A 90 -19.98 -18.06 -10.63
C ILE A 90 -18.66 -18.35 -11.35
N ASN A 91 -18.50 -17.90 -12.59
CA ASN A 91 -17.28 -18.11 -13.36
C ASN A 91 -16.10 -17.29 -12.84
N ALA A 92 -16.36 -16.14 -12.21
CA ALA A 92 -15.33 -15.28 -11.65
C ALA A 92 -14.83 -15.74 -10.27
N ALA A 93 -15.67 -16.44 -9.49
CA ALA A 93 -15.31 -16.92 -8.16
C ALA A 93 -14.43 -18.18 -8.23
N LEU A 94 -13.34 -18.19 -7.46
CA LEU A 94 -12.43 -19.33 -7.40
C LEU A 94 -12.73 -20.22 -6.19
N PRO A 95 -12.62 -21.56 -6.32
CA PRO A 95 -12.71 -22.45 -5.16
C PRO A 95 -11.61 -22.11 -4.14
N ASN A 96 -11.89 -22.26 -2.85
CA ASN A 96 -10.96 -21.92 -1.76
C ASN A 96 -10.58 -20.43 -1.67
N HIS A 97 -11.39 -19.55 -2.25
CA HIS A 97 -11.22 -18.10 -2.17
C HIS A 97 -12.49 -17.42 -1.69
N VAL A 98 -12.32 -16.37 -0.88
CA VAL A 98 -13.38 -15.40 -0.56
C VAL A 98 -13.58 -14.53 -1.79
N TYR A 99 -14.77 -14.57 -2.37
CA TYR A 99 -15.11 -13.75 -3.53
C TYR A 99 -15.63 -12.36 -3.11
N MET A 100 -15.19 -11.33 -3.82
CA MET A 100 -15.62 -9.93 -3.65
C MET A 100 -15.66 -9.25 -5.04
N ASP A 101 -16.67 -8.41 -5.29
CA ASP A 101 -17.01 -7.99 -6.66
C ASP A 101 -17.20 -6.47 -6.86
N ALA A 102 -16.72 -5.66 -5.92
CA ALA A 102 -16.95 -4.22 -5.90
C ALA A 102 -15.71 -3.39 -5.55
N MET A 103 -15.65 -2.17 -6.09
CA MET A 103 -14.61 -1.19 -5.77
C MET A 103 -14.50 -0.90 -4.26
N ALA A 104 -15.62 -0.92 -3.54
CA ALA A 104 -15.69 -0.65 -2.11
C ALA A 104 -14.85 -1.64 -1.27
N PHE A 105 -14.71 -2.91 -1.69
CA PHE A 105 -13.90 -3.89 -0.95
C PHE A 105 -12.43 -3.48 -0.87
N GLY A 106 -11.91 -2.84 -1.92
CA GLY A 106 -10.54 -2.33 -1.93
C GLY A 106 -10.45 -0.88 -1.52
N MET A 107 -11.08 0.03 -2.27
CA MET A 107 -10.99 1.48 -2.00
C MET A 107 -11.70 1.92 -0.71
N GLY A 108 -12.52 1.05 -0.11
CA GLY A 108 -13.04 1.24 1.26
C GLY A 108 -12.07 0.80 2.36
N CYS A 109 -10.92 0.20 2.01
CA CYS A 109 -9.82 -0.01 2.95
C CYS A 109 -9.08 1.30 3.23
N CYS A 110 -8.43 1.38 4.38
CA CYS A 110 -7.60 2.52 4.77
C CYS A 110 -6.10 2.21 4.72
N CYS A 111 -5.30 3.27 4.71
CA CYS A 111 -3.85 3.18 4.60
C CYS A 111 -3.17 4.37 5.26
N LEU A 112 -1.88 4.21 5.53
CA LEU A 112 -1.00 5.29 5.92
C LEU A 112 -0.13 5.67 4.72
N GLN A 113 -0.21 6.95 4.30
CA GLN A 113 0.59 7.48 3.20
C GLN A 113 1.39 8.68 3.67
N MET A 114 2.63 8.79 3.20
CA MET A 114 3.51 9.90 3.54
C MET A 114 4.00 10.57 2.26
N THR A 115 3.81 11.89 2.17
CA THR A 115 4.33 12.69 1.06
C THR A 115 5.50 13.55 1.51
N PHE A 116 6.60 13.48 0.79
CA PHE A 116 7.82 14.23 1.05
C PHE A 116 8.06 15.23 -0.07
N GLN A 117 8.31 16.49 0.27
CA GLN A 117 8.80 17.49 -0.69
C GLN A 117 10.32 17.44 -0.73
N ALA A 118 10.87 17.19 -1.91
CA ALA A 118 12.31 17.21 -2.16
C ALA A 118 12.79 18.63 -2.47
N CYS A 119 14.10 18.87 -2.34
CA CYS A 119 14.69 20.17 -2.69
C CYS A 119 14.67 20.46 -4.20
N CYS A 120 14.67 19.43 -5.04
CA CYS A 120 14.64 19.55 -6.51
C CYS A 120 14.17 18.24 -7.15
N ILE A 121 13.96 18.25 -8.47
CA ILE A 121 13.55 17.06 -9.24
C ILE A 121 14.55 15.91 -9.13
N LYS A 122 15.86 16.20 -9.03
CA LYS A 122 16.91 15.18 -8.92
C LYS A 122 16.77 14.40 -7.62
N GLU A 123 16.67 15.11 -6.49
CA GLU A 123 16.45 14.48 -5.18
C GLU A 123 15.12 13.74 -5.14
N ALA A 124 14.05 14.29 -5.76
CA ALA A 124 12.77 13.60 -5.85
C ALA A 124 12.88 12.25 -6.59
N ARG A 125 13.58 12.21 -7.74
CA ARG A 125 13.83 10.95 -8.48
C ARG A 125 14.67 9.98 -7.66
N THR A 126 15.71 10.46 -6.99
CA THR A 126 16.52 9.63 -6.09
C THR A 126 15.68 9.04 -4.97
N LEU A 127 14.89 9.83 -4.25
CA LEU A 127 14.04 9.33 -3.17
C LEU A 127 12.97 8.36 -3.67
N TYR A 128 12.35 8.64 -4.82
CA TYR A 128 11.39 7.73 -5.45
C TYR A 128 12.01 6.35 -5.68
N ASP A 129 13.22 6.31 -6.24
CA ASP A 129 13.91 5.07 -6.55
C ASP A 129 14.38 4.34 -5.29
N GLN A 130 15.01 5.06 -4.36
CA GLN A 130 15.56 4.46 -3.15
C GLN A 130 14.47 3.93 -2.20
N LEU A 131 13.27 4.53 -2.22
CA LEU A 131 12.15 4.07 -1.40
C LEU A 131 11.38 2.90 -2.03
N THR A 132 11.46 2.69 -3.35
CA THR A 132 10.70 1.62 -4.04
C THR A 132 10.99 0.21 -3.50
N PRO A 133 12.26 -0.21 -3.27
CA PRO A 133 12.57 -1.51 -2.66
C PRO A 133 12.04 -1.70 -1.23
N LEU A 134 11.79 -0.60 -0.51
CA LEU A 134 11.25 -0.63 0.85
C LEU A 134 9.73 -0.83 0.87
N CYS A 135 9.03 -0.60 -0.25
CA CYS A 135 7.58 -0.72 -0.29
C CYS A 135 7.05 -2.09 0.14
N PRO A 136 7.54 -3.23 -0.40
CA PRO A 136 7.09 -4.55 0.06
C PRO A 136 7.51 -4.87 1.50
N ILE A 137 8.67 -4.37 1.95
CA ILE A 137 9.14 -4.57 3.32
C ILE A 137 8.19 -3.92 4.32
N LEU A 138 7.83 -2.65 4.06
CA LEU A 138 6.93 -1.91 4.94
C LEU A 138 5.48 -2.38 4.79
N LEU A 139 5.05 -2.87 3.62
CA LEU A 139 3.75 -3.52 3.47
C LEU A 139 3.63 -4.71 4.43
N ALA A 140 4.59 -5.64 4.39
CA ALA A 140 4.59 -6.82 5.25
C ALA A 140 4.77 -6.47 6.74
N LEU A 141 5.69 -5.57 7.09
CA LEU A 141 5.93 -5.15 8.47
C LEU A 141 4.71 -4.45 9.10
N THR A 142 3.91 -3.76 8.30
CA THR A 142 2.72 -3.02 8.76
C THR A 142 1.42 -3.81 8.64
N ALA A 143 1.46 -5.05 8.16
CA ALA A 143 0.30 -5.91 7.89
C ALA A 143 -0.83 -5.77 8.92
N ALA A 144 -2.05 -5.44 8.45
CA ALA A 144 -3.20 -5.16 9.29
C ALA A 144 -4.55 -5.66 8.72
N SER A 145 -4.56 -6.47 7.66
CA SER A 145 -5.79 -6.88 6.96
C SER A 145 -5.92 -8.39 6.77
N PRO A 146 -6.18 -9.16 7.85
CA PRO A 146 -6.30 -10.62 7.78
C PRO A 146 -7.73 -11.15 7.58
N ILE A 147 -8.73 -10.26 7.49
CA ILE A 147 -10.15 -10.61 7.35
C ILE A 147 -10.75 -9.78 6.22
N PHE A 148 -11.47 -10.45 5.33
CA PHE A 148 -12.26 -9.83 4.27
C PHE A 148 -13.64 -10.48 4.20
N ARG A 149 -14.68 -9.65 4.04
CA ARG A 149 -16.10 -10.06 3.96
C ARG A 149 -16.51 -11.10 5.01
N GLY A 150 -16.07 -10.91 6.25
CA GLY A 150 -16.42 -11.79 7.36
C GLY A 150 -15.70 -13.13 7.39
N TYR A 151 -14.61 -13.30 6.64
CA TYR A 151 -13.80 -14.52 6.65
C TYR A 151 -12.33 -14.21 6.99
N LEU A 152 -11.71 -15.05 7.81
CA LEU A 152 -10.25 -15.08 7.89
C LEU A 152 -9.68 -15.51 6.54
N THR A 153 -8.71 -14.75 6.03
CA THR A 153 -8.03 -15.00 4.76
C THR A 153 -6.59 -15.46 4.98
N ASP A 154 -5.98 -16.11 4.00
CA ASP A 154 -4.57 -16.55 4.04
C ASP A 154 -3.58 -15.47 3.53
N VAL A 155 -4.01 -14.22 3.65
CA VAL A 155 -3.22 -13.00 3.43
C VAL A 155 -3.39 -12.07 4.62
N ASP A 156 -2.42 -11.18 4.84
CA ASP A 156 -2.42 -10.23 5.97
C ASP A 156 -2.45 -8.75 5.54
N CYS A 157 -2.50 -8.46 4.24
CA CYS A 157 -2.39 -7.11 3.67
C CYS A 157 -3.50 -6.82 2.66
N ARG A 158 -3.86 -5.54 2.50
CA ARG A 158 -4.95 -5.11 1.63
C ARG A 158 -4.61 -5.01 0.14
N TRP A 159 -3.32 -5.02 -0.20
CA TRP A 159 -2.85 -4.42 -1.44
C TRP A 159 -3.41 -5.09 -2.71
N ASN A 160 -3.54 -6.43 -2.72
CA ASN A 160 -4.13 -7.15 -3.86
C ASN A 160 -5.65 -6.94 -3.95
N VAL A 161 -6.33 -6.81 -2.80
CA VAL A 161 -7.76 -6.46 -2.76
C VAL A 161 -7.98 -5.11 -3.42
N ILE A 162 -7.18 -4.10 -3.07
CA ILE A 162 -7.29 -2.78 -3.71
C ILE A 162 -6.93 -2.84 -5.19
N SER A 163 -5.83 -3.51 -5.54
CA SER A 163 -5.40 -3.69 -6.92
C SER A 163 -6.51 -4.22 -7.82
N CYS A 164 -7.18 -5.29 -7.39
CA CYS A 164 -8.28 -5.91 -8.11
C CYS A 164 -9.55 -5.06 -8.10
N SER A 165 -9.83 -4.32 -7.02
CA SER A 165 -11.07 -3.53 -6.86
C SER A 165 -11.24 -2.37 -7.86
N VAL A 166 -10.14 -1.92 -8.47
CA VAL A 166 -10.13 -0.85 -9.48
C VAL A 166 -9.45 -1.28 -10.77
N ASP A 167 -9.28 -2.59 -10.98
CA ASP A 167 -8.75 -3.12 -12.21
C ASP A 167 -9.78 -2.97 -13.32
N CYS A 168 -9.65 -1.92 -14.12
CA CYS A 168 -10.56 -1.64 -15.23
C CYS A 168 -10.19 -2.37 -16.52
N ARG A 169 -9.14 -3.22 -16.52
CA ARG A 169 -8.65 -3.89 -17.73
C ARG A 169 -9.70 -4.81 -18.34
N THR A 170 -9.94 -4.67 -19.63
CA THR A 170 -10.78 -5.60 -20.40
C THR A 170 -10.16 -6.99 -20.45
N ARG A 171 -10.89 -7.97 -21.00
CA ARG A 171 -10.35 -9.33 -21.24
C ARG A 171 -9.16 -9.31 -22.20
N GLN A 172 -9.18 -8.45 -23.22
CA GLN A 172 -8.07 -8.26 -24.17
C GLN A 172 -6.83 -7.63 -23.51
N GLU A 173 -7.03 -6.57 -22.71
CA GLU A 173 -5.91 -5.95 -21.98
C GLU A 173 -5.29 -6.89 -20.94
N ARG A 174 -6.04 -7.87 -20.43
CA ARG A 174 -5.51 -8.94 -19.57
C ARG A 174 -4.86 -10.09 -20.34
N GLY A 175 -4.89 -10.07 -21.68
CA GLY A 175 -4.37 -11.15 -22.52
C GLY A 175 -5.21 -12.43 -22.51
N LEU A 176 -6.46 -12.36 -22.04
CA LEU A 176 -7.39 -13.49 -22.04
C LEU A 176 -8.04 -13.68 -23.42
N GLU A 177 -8.05 -12.63 -24.24
CA GLU A 177 -8.57 -12.60 -25.60
C GLU A 177 -7.58 -11.83 -26.50
N PRO A 178 -7.55 -12.10 -27.83
CA PRO A 178 -6.73 -11.34 -28.77
C PRO A 178 -7.10 -9.85 -28.82
N LEU A 179 -6.11 -8.99 -29.03
CA LEU A 179 -6.33 -7.55 -29.25
C LEU A 179 -7.10 -7.33 -30.56
N THR A 180 -8.29 -6.75 -30.48
CA THR A 180 -9.14 -6.36 -31.63
C THR A 180 -9.63 -4.92 -31.51
N THR A 181 -9.96 -4.48 -30.30
CA THR A 181 -10.40 -3.11 -30.00
C THR A 181 -9.39 -2.36 -29.14
N GLU A 182 -8.63 -3.09 -28.32
CA GLU A 182 -7.65 -2.53 -27.41
C GLU A 182 -6.27 -2.41 -28.05
N LYS A 183 -5.47 -1.45 -27.58
CA LYS A 183 -4.12 -1.18 -28.10
C LYS A 183 -3.04 -2.06 -27.48
N PHE A 184 -3.22 -2.46 -26.22
CA PHE A 184 -2.14 -3.04 -25.42
C PHE A 184 -2.61 -4.23 -24.59
N VAL A 185 -1.75 -5.24 -24.45
CA VAL A 185 -1.84 -6.19 -23.32
C VAL A 185 -1.11 -5.57 -22.15
N ILE A 186 -1.81 -5.31 -21.05
CA ILE A 186 -1.29 -4.57 -19.90
C ILE A 186 -1.13 -5.50 -18.69
N PRO A 187 0.09 -5.74 -18.20
CA PRO A 187 0.36 -6.80 -17.22
C PRO A 187 -0.22 -6.53 -15.83
N LYS A 188 -0.29 -5.25 -15.44
CA LYS A 188 -0.69 -4.81 -14.10
C LYS A 188 -2.00 -4.04 -14.10
N SER A 189 -2.72 -4.04 -12.98
CA SER A 189 -3.83 -3.11 -12.76
C SER A 189 -3.33 -1.66 -12.76
N ARG A 190 -4.23 -0.69 -12.92
CA ARG A 190 -3.86 0.73 -12.71
C ARG A 190 -3.54 1.04 -11.25
N TYR A 191 -3.96 0.17 -10.34
CA TYR A 191 -3.48 0.13 -8.96
C TYR A 191 -2.54 -1.06 -8.80
N ASP A 192 -1.23 -0.83 -8.71
CA ASP A 192 -0.24 -1.91 -8.59
C ASP A 192 1.14 -1.39 -8.15
N SER A 193 2.13 -2.24 -7.97
CA SER A 193 3.50 -1.83 -7.66
C SER A 193 4.09 -0.88 -8.71
N THR A 194 5.05 -0.07 -8.28
CA THR A 194 5.84 0.80 -9.15
C THR A 194 6.46 0.01 -10.31
N THR A 195 6.26 0.48 -11.55
CA THR A 195 6.74 -0.21 -12.77
C THR A 195 8.17 0.15 -13.16
N LEU A 196 8.64 1.35 -12.84
CA LEU A 196 9.95 1.82 -13.26
C LEU A 196 10.59 2.76 -12.25
N TYR A 197 11.91 2.68 -12.18
CA TYR A 197 12.79 3.69 -11.62
C TYR A 197 12.91 4.89 -12.55
N LEU A 198 13.06 6.06 -11.93
CA LEU A 198 13.07 7.35 -12.59
C LEU A 198 14.46 7.95 -12.68
N SER A 199 15.47 7.56 -11.89
CA SER A 199 16.82 8.12 -11.98
C SER A 199 17.72 7.35 -12.94
N SER A 200 18.71 8.01 -13.53
CA SER A 200 19.62 7.38 -14.50
C SER A 200 20.38 6.19 -13.90
N GLU A 201 20.65 6.23 -12.60
CA GLU A 201 21.27 5.13 -11.85
C GLU A 201 20.37 3.91 -11.73
N GLY A 202 19.06 4.13 -11.68
CA GLY A 202 18.00 3.12 -11.60
C GLY A 202 17.65 2.47 -12.93
N GLU A 203 17.99 3.09 -14.07
CA GLU A 203 17.57 2.65 -15.41
C GLU A 203 17.91 1.18 -15.70
N LYS A 204 19.14 0.78 -15.38
CA LYS A 204 19.63 -0.59 -15.56
C LYS A 204 18.91 -1.65 -14.71
N PHE A 205 18.08 -1.23 -13.76
CA PHE A 205 17.27 -2.09 -12.91
C PHE A 205 15.80 -2.13 -13.34
N ASN A 206 15.42 -1.40 -14.39
CA ASN A 206 14.12 -1.53 -15.06
C ASN A 206 14.14 -2.77 -15.97
N ASP A 207 14.13 -3.95 -15.37
CA ASP A 207 14.32 -5.25 -16.05
C ASP A 207 13.00 -5.93 -16.45
N VAL A 208 11.87 -5.25 -16.26
CA VAL A 208 10.54 -5.72 -16.67
C VAL A 208 10.12 -4.97 -17.95
N PRO A 209 9.61 -5.67 -18.98
CA PRO A 209 9.11 -5.00 -20.19
C PRO A 209 8.05 -3.93 -19.88
N LEU A 210 8.30 -2.72 -20.35
CA LEU A 210 7.41 -1.57 -20.14
C LEU A 210 6.45 -1.42 -21.33
N VAL A 211 5.15 -1.41 -21.04
CA VAL A 211 4.11 -1.02 -22.00
C VAL A 211 3.91 0.49 -21.91
N TYR A 212 4.07 1.23 -23.00
CA TYR A 212 3.85 2.67 -23.04
C TYR A 212 3.39 3.13 -24.43
N ASP A 213 2.74 4.28 -24.52
CA ASP A 213 2.32 4.85 -25.82
C ASP A 213 3.50 5.56 -26.50
N GLU A 214 3.96 5.02 -27.63
CA GLU A 214 5.12 5.54 -28.37
C GLU A 214 4.89 6.97 -28.90
N GLN A 215 3.67 7.34 -29.26
CA GLN A 215 3.37 8.69 -29.76
C GLN A 215 3.52 9.71 -28.63
N ILE A 216 3.02 9.39 -27.44
CA ILE A 216 3.16 10.23 -26.25
C ILE A 216 4.64 10.31 -25.84
N TYR A 217 5.35 9.19 -25.83
CA TYR A 217 6.79 9.16 -25.57
C TYR A 217 7.56 10.08 -26.51
N ASN A 218 7.36 9.95 -27.83
CA ASN A 218 8.03 10.76 -28.84
C ASN A 218 7.67 12.25 -28.71
N LYS A 219 6.40 12.58 -28.41
CA LYS A 219 5.96 13.96 -28.13
C LYS A 219 6.75 14.57 -26.96
N LEU A 220 6.91 13.83 -25.86
CA LEU A 220 7.68 14.27 -24.69
C LEU A 220 9.18 14.41 -25.00
N LYS A 221 9.75 13.45 -25.74
CA LYS A 221 11.15 13.53 -26.20
C LYS A 221 11.41 14.75 -27.07
N ASN A 222 10.52 15.05 -28.02
CA ASN A 222 10.62 16.23 -28.89
C ASN A 222 10.47 17.54 -28.10
N ALA A 223 9.80 17.51 -26.95
CA ALA A 223 9.71 18.61 -26.00
C ALA A 223 10.90 18.66 -25.01
N ASN A 224 12.00 17.95 -25.28
CA ASN A 224 13.21 17.88 -24.46
C ASN A 224 13.02 17.28 -23.05
N ILE A 225 11.98 16.45 -22.84
CA ILE A 225 11.87 15.64 -21.63
C ILE A 225 12.85 14.45 -21.72
N ASP A 226 13.54 14.14 -20.62
CA ASP A 226 14.50 13.04 -20.59
C ASP A 226 13.82 11.67 -20.79
N HIS A 227 14.61 10.68 -21.18
CA HIS A 227 14.12 9.34 -21.58
C HIS A 227 13.23 8.70 -20.50
N GLN A 228 13.69 8.67 -19.25
CA GLN A 228 13.01 7.95 -18.18
C GLN A 228 11.71 8.64 -17.77
N MET A 229 11.72 9.98 -17.73
CA MET A 229 10.50 10.74 -17.44
C MET A 229 9.49 10.63 -18.58
N ALA A 230 9.95 10.65 -19.84
CA ALA A 230 9.09 10.45 -21.00
C ALA A 230 8.45 9.05 -20.98
N GLN A 231 9.21 8.01 -20.67
CA GLN A 231 8.69 6.65 -20.49
C GLN A 231 7.69 6.54 -19.35
N HIS A 232 8.00 7.15 -18.19
CA HIS A 232 7.12 7.15 -17.03
C HIS A 232 5.74 7.72 -17.39
N VAL A 233 5.70 8.93 -17.96
CA VAL A 233 4.45 9.58 -18.33
C VAL A 233 3.74 8.82 -19.45
N ALA A 234 4.46 8.36 -20.49
CA ALA A 234 3.86 7.57 -21.57
C ALA A 234 3.25 6.25 -21.07
N HIS A 235 3.83 5.63 -20.03
CA HIS A 235 3.26 4.44 -19.38
C HIS A 235 1.97 4.77 -18.62
N LEU A 236 1.93 5.88 -17.86
CA LEU A 236 0.72 6.28 -17.14
C LEU A 236 -0.47 6.52 -18.09
N PHE A 237 -0.17 7.03 -19.28
CA PHE A 237 -1.14 7.39 -20.33
C PHE A 237 -1.60 6.24 -21.22
N ILE A 238 -1.17 4.99 -20.95
CA ILE A 238 -1.82 3.81 -21.55
C ILE A 238 -3.22 3.55 -20.96
N ARG A 239 -3.59 4.30 -19.92
CA ARG A 239 -4.86 4.18 -19.21
C ARG A 239 -5.84 5.24 -19.68
N ASP A 240 -7.10 4.84 -19.81
CA ASP A 240 -8.18 5.80 -20.03
C ASP A 240 -8.52 6.56 -18.74
N THR A 241 -9.07 7.77 -18.95
CA THR A 241 -9.74 8.52 -17.88
C THR A 241 -10.97 7.76 -17.42
N VAL A 242 -11.17 7.67 -16.11
CA VAL A 242 -12.32 6.96 -15.51
C VAL A 242 -13.25 7.89 -14.73
N SER A 243 -12.94 9.18 -14.68
CA SER A 243 -13.80 10.21 -14.09
C SER A 243 -13.40 11.58 -14.65
N LEU A 244 -14.27 12.21 -15.43
CA LEU A 244 -14.08 13.58 -15.93
C LEU A 244 -15.40 14.34 -15.76
N PHE A 245 -15.32 15.56 -15.23
CA PHE A 245 -16.49 16.44 -15.12
C PHE A 245 -16.68 17.22 -16.41
N ASN A 246 -17.94 17.44 -16.79
CA ASN A 246 -18.29 18.07 -18.06
C ASN A 246 -17.72 19.49 -18.15
N GLU A 247 -17.72 20.21 -17.03
CA GLU A 247 -17.17 21.55 -16.86
C GLU A 247 -15.65 21.59 -17.04
N LYS A 248 -14.98 20.44 -16.97
CA LYS A 248 -13.53 20.28 -17.05
C LYS A 248 -13.08 19.65 -18.36
N VAL A 249 -13.95 19.49 -19.35
CA VAL A 249 -13.60 18.94 -20.68
C VAL A 249 -12.65 19.87 -21.43
N HIS A 250 -12.91 21.19 -21.40
CA HIS A 250 -12.06 22.20 -22.01
C HIS A 250 -11.34 23.00 -20.93
N GLN A 251 -10.02 23.13 -21.06
CA GLN A 251 -9.14 23.78 -20.08
C GLN A 251 -8.07 24.60 -20.79
N ASP A 252 -7.47 25.55 -20.07
CA ASP A 252 -6.26 26.24 -20.51
C ASP A 252 -5.03 25.50 -19.97
N ASP A 253 -4.40 24.69 -20.83
CA ASP A 253 -3.22 23.88 -20.51
C ASP A 253 -1.99 24.72 -20.07
N THR A 254 -2.01 26.04 -20.26
CA THR A 254 -0.93 26.93 -19.79
C THR A 254 -1.07 27.29 -18.30
N VAL A 255 -2.23 27.04 -17.71
CA VAL A 255 -2.57 27.40 -16.32
C VAL A 255 -3.09 26.23 -15.51
N GLU A 256 -3.87 25.34 -16.13
CA GLU A 256 -4.50 24.19 -15.47
C GLU A 256 -3.73 22.90 -15.72
N MET A 257 -3.84 21.95 -14.78
CA MET A 257 -3.21 20.63 -14.87
C MET A 257 -4.20 19.47 -14.64
N ASP A 258 -5.50 19.76 -14.58
CA ASP A 258 -6.51 18.76 -14.17
C ASP A 258 -6.57 17.58 -15.14
N HIS A 259 -6.34 17.79 -16.44
CA HIS A 259 -6.26 16.70 -17.43
C HIS A 259 -5.10 15.75 -17.15
N PHE A 260 -3.92 16.28 -16.81
CA PHE A 260 -2.79 15.45 -16.38
C PHE A 260 -3.09 14.74 -15.05
N GLU A 261 -3.64 15.46 -14.07
CA GLU A 261 -4.02 14.90 -12.77
C GLU A 261 -5.13 13.84 -12.88
N ASN A 262 -5.98 13.89 -13.91
CA ASN A 262 -6.98 12.85 -14.15
C ASN A 262 -6.33 11.47 -14.32
N ILE A 263 -5.30 11.41 -15.17
CA ILE A 263 -4.52 10.19 -15.39
C ILE A 263 -3.59 9.90 -14.22
N GLN A 264 -2.85 10.90 -13.73
CA GLN A 264 -1.87 10.70 -12.67
C GLN A 264 -2.52 10.26 -11.35
N SER A 265 -3.60 10.92 -10.94
CA SER A 265 -4.29 10.61 -9.68
C SER A 265 -4.97 9.24 -9.69
N THR A 266 -5.25 8.68 -10.87
CA THR A 266 -5.89 7.37 -11.07
C THR A 266 -4.93 6.26 -11.51
N ASN A 267 -3.63 6.54 -11.57
CA ASN A 267 -2.59 5.52 -11.51
C ASN A 267 -2.09 5.46 -10.05
N TRP A 268 -2.44 4.37 -9.36
CA TRP A 268 -2.22 4.24 -7.92
C TRP A 268 -1.10 3.25 -7.65
N GLN A 269 0.13 3.75 -7.55
CA GLN A 269 1.30 2.91 -7.33
C GLN A 269 1.79 2.87 -5.87
N THR A 270 2.74 1.99 -5.57
CA THR A 270 3.43 1.94 -4.26
C THR A 270 4.19 3.23 -3.97
N MET A 271 4.81 3.79 -5.00
CA MET A 271 5.38 5.13 -5.01
C MET A 271 4.63 6.00 -6.01
N ARG A 272 4.43 7.28 -5.69
CA ARG A 272 3.93 8.26 -6.66
C ARG A 272 4.87 9.45 -6.75
N PHE A 273 5.24 9.81 -7.98
CA PHE A 273 6.03 10.99 -8.29
C PHE A 273 5.12 12.16 -8.63
N LYS A 274 5.10 13.21 -7.81
CA LYS A 274 4.11 14.29 -7.91
C LYS A 274 4.79 15.56 -8.43
N PRO A 275 4.49 16.00 -9.67
CA PRO A 275 4.98 17.29 -10.16
C PRO A 275 4.43 18.45 -9.32
N PRO A 276 5.10 19.61 -9.34
CA PRO A 276 4.60 20.82 -8.70
C PRO A 276 3.30 21.28 -9.37
N PRO A 277 2.28 21.69 -8.61
CA PRO A 277 1.10 22.33 -9.18
C PRO A 277 1.45 23.68 -9.82
N PRO A 278 0.80 24.08 -10.93
CA PRO A 278 0.94 25.42 -11.49
C PRO A 278 0.69 26.49 -10.43
N LYS A 279 1.49 27.58 -10.47
CA LYS A 279 1.32 28.76 -9.62
C LYS A 279 1.33 28.47 -8.10
N SER A 280 2.01 27.42 -7.66
CA SER A 280 2.16 27.03 -6.25
C SER A 280 3.60 27.13 -5.77
N THR A 281 3.81 27.29 -4.46
CA THR A 281 5.13 27.16 -3.79
C THR A 281 5.51 25.70 -3.52
N ILE A 282 4.60 24.76 -3.80
CA ILE A 282 4.81 23.32 -3.63
C ILE A 282 5.80 22.82 -4.70
N GLY A 283 6.87 22.17 -4.25
CA GLY A 283 7.91 21.59 -5.11
C GLY A 283 7.60 20.18 -5.61
N TRP A 284 8.62 19.54 -6.17
CA TRP A 284 8.57 18.12 -6.54
C TRP A 284 8.42 17.25 -5.29
N ARG A 285 7.46 16.33 -5.33
CA ARG A 285 7.16 15.47 -4.18
C ARG A 285 7.19 14.00 -4.56
N VAL A 286 7.47 13.16 -3.58
CA VAL A 286 7.30 11.72 -3.65
C VAL A 286 6.35 11.26 -2.56
N GLU A 287 5.48 10.32 -2.87
CA GLU A 287 4.47 9.81 -1.96
C GLU A 287 4.68 8.30 -1.79
N PHE A 288 4.97 7.89 -0.55
CA PHE A 288 5.14 6.51 -0.10
C PHE A 288 3.78 5.98 0.38
N ARG A 289 3.23 4.98 -0.32
CA ARG A 289 1.83 4.56 -0.21
C ARG A 289 1.53 3.13 0.31
N PRO A 290 2.50 2.22 0.54
CA PRO A 290 2.18 0.82 0.80
C PRO A 290 1.66 0.56 2.22
N CYS A 291 2.07 1.33 3.22
CA CYS A 291 1.80 1.03 4.63
C CYS A 291 0.31 0.83 4.93
N GLU A 292 -0.02 -0.24 5.66
CA GLU A 292 -1.33 -0.38 6.28
C GLU A 292 -1.45 0.65 7.41
N VAL A 293 -2.68 1.14 7.64
CA VAL A 293 -2.96 1.98 8.80
C VAL A 293 -3.01 1.10 10.07
N GLN A 294 -2.45 1.61 11.16
CA GLN A 294 -2.39 0.92 12.46
C GLN A 294 -3.49 1.40 13.41
N LEU A 295 -3.72 0.63 14.47
CA LEU A 295 -4.78 0.85 15.46
C LEU A 295 -4.62 2.17 16.22
N THR A 296 -3.40 2.54 16.56
CA THR A 296 -3.12 3.71 17.40
C THR A 296 -2.34 4.79 16.67
N ASP A 297 -2.54 6.04 17.06
CA ASP A 297 -1.74 7.17 16.58
C ASP A 297 -0.26 7.00 16.89
N PHE A 298 0.07 6.37 18.03
CA PHE A 298 1.45 6.06 18.38
C PHE A 298 2.12 5.16 17.33
N GLU A 299 1.46 4.07 16.91
CA GLU A 299 1.99 3.16 15.90
C GLU A 299 2.10 3.84 14.53
N ASN A 300 1.08 4.60 14.13
CA ASN A 300 1.10 5.36 12.88
C ASN A 300 2.23 6.41 12.88
N ALA A 301 2.38 7.18 13.96
CA ALA A 301 3.46 8.14 14.13
C ALA A 301 4.84 7.47 14.11
N ALA A 302 4.98 6.29 14.72
CA ALA A 302 6.24 5.54 14.68
C ALA A 302 6.65 5.20 13.24
N ILE A 303 5.72 4.71 12.43
CA ILE A 303 5.96 4.39 11.01
C ILE A 303 6.29 5.64 10.20
N VAL A 304 5.54 6.75 10.40
CA VAL A 304 5.82 8.03 9.75
C VAL A 304 7.23 8.51 10.09
N CYS A 305 7.57 8.60 11.38
CA CYS A 305 8.88 9.03 11.84
C CYS A 305 10.00 8.14 11.30
N PHE A 306 9.80 6.82 11.26
CA PHE A 306 10.79 5.90 10.71
C PHE A 306 11.08 6.16 9.24
N VAL A 307 10.04 6.29 8.39
CA VAL A 307 10.26 6.54 6.96
C VAL A 307 10.82 7.95 6.74
N VAL A 308 10.36 8.96 7.49
CA VAL A 308 10.95 10.33 7.44
C VAL A 308 12.44 10.28 7.76
N LEU A 309 12.84 9.67 8.87
CA LEU A 309 14.24 9.55 9.26
C LEU A 309 15.04 8.77 8.22
N LEU A 310 14.46 7.70 7.66
CA LEU A 310 15.10 6.91 6.62
C LEU A 310 15.36 7.73 5.34
N THR A 311 14.44 8.62 4.93
CA THR A 311 14.72 9.53 3.79
C THR A 311 15.95 10.40 4.06
N ARG A 312 16.12 10.90 5.30
CA ARG A 312 17.29 11.70 5.68
C ARG A 312 18.56 10.86 5.68
N VAL A 313 18.52 9.67 6.24
CA VAL A 313 19.67 8.74 6.26
C VAL A 313 20.09 8.35 4.83
N ILE A 314 19.13 8.06 3.94
CA ILE A 314 19.40 7.75 2.53
C ILE A 314 20.20 8.87 1.88
N LEU A 315 19.75 10.13 2.05
CA LEU A 315 20.40 11.28 1.44
C LEU A 315 21.75 11.62 2.08
N SER A 316 21.81 11.63 3.42
CA SER A 316 23.01 12.00 4.16
C SER A 316 24.15 10.99 3.98
N TYR A 317 23.84 9.69 3.93
CA TYR A 317 24.84 8.64 3.75
C TYR A 317 24.96 8.16 2.30
N GLN A 318 24.22 8.77 1.38
CA GLN A 318 24.17 8.39 -0.03
C GLN A 318 23.98 6.87 -0.19
N LEU A 319 22.98 6.35 0.54
CA LEU A 319 22.66 4.92 0.52
C LEU A 319 22.01 4.55 -0.81
N ASN A 320 22.25 3.31 -1.22
CA ASN A 320 21.62 2.77 -2.40
C ASN A 320 20.99 1.40 -2.10
N PHE A 321 19.66 1.36 -2.21
CA PHE A 321 18.78 0.20 -2.00
C PHE A 321 18.25 -0.38 -3.30
N ILE A 322 18.49 0.26 -4.45
CA ILE A 322 17.92 -0.12 -5.75
C ILE A 322 18.28 -1.58 -6.07
N ILE A 323 17.23 -2.35 -6.41
CA ILE A 323 17.30 -3.73 -6.92
C ILE A 323 16.45 -3.82 -8.20
N PRO A 324 16.61 -4.85 -9.04
CA PRO A 324 15.76 -5.03 -10.22
C PRO A 324 14.26 -4.99 -9.90
N ILE A 325 13.44 -4.33 -10.74
CA ILE A 325 11.99 -4.20 -10.56
C ILE A 325 11.32 -5.57 -10.47
N SER A 326 11.79 -6.56 -11.23
CA SER A 326 11.29 -7.95 -11.14
C SER A 326 11.36 -8.52 -9.72
N LYS A 327 12.39 -8.15 -8.95
CA LYS A 327 12.56 -8.57 -7.55
C LYS A 327 11.70 -7.76 -6.59
N VAL A 328 11.45 -6.49 -6.89
CA VAL A 328 10.47 -5.67 -6.15
C VAL A 328 9.07 -6.27 -6.31
N ASP A 329 8.71 -6.71 -7.52
CA ASP A 329 7.43 -7.36 -7.80
C ASP A 329 7.29 -8.71 -7.09
N GLU A 330 8.34 -9.53 -7.09
CA GLU A 330 8.37 -10.77 -6.32
C GLU A 330 8.18 -10.49 -4.81
N ASN A 331 8.88 -9.49 -4.29
CA ASN A 331 8.74 -9.05 -2.91
C ASN A 331 7.32 -8.56 -2.59
N MET A 332 6.67 -7.82 -3.51
CA MET A 332 5.29 -7.36 -3.32
C MET A 332 4.30 -8.53 -3.26
N SER A 333 4.51 -9.57 -4.06
CA SER A 333 3.73 -10.81 -3.98
C SER A 333 3.92 -11.51 -2.62
N LYS A 334 5.18 -11.66 -2.18
CA LYS A 334 5.51 -12.26 -0.87
C LYS A 334 4.93 -11.48 0.31
N ALA A 335 4.95 -10.15 0.24
CA ALA A 335 4.53 -9.28 1.34
C ALA A 335 3.05 -9.42 1.75
N GLN A 336 2.22 -10.00 0.88
CA GLN A 336 0.79 -10.22 1.14
C GLN A 336 0.54 -11.47 1.98
N LYS A 337 1.43 -12.46 1.88
CA LYS A 337 1.21 -13.79 2.47
C LYS A 337 1.01 -13.67 3.97
N ARG A 338 0.17 -14.56 4.52
CA ARG A 338 0.00 -14.66 5.97
C ARG A 338 1.36 -14.84 6.66
N SER A 339 1.60 -14.05 7.71
CA SER A 339 2.82 -14.05 8.51
C SER A 339 4.10 -13.69 7.75
N ALA A 340 4.01 -13.08 6.56
CA ALA A 340 5.16 -12.76 5.71
C ALA A 340 6.26 -11.98 6.43
N ALA A 341 5.90 -11.11 7.39
CA ALA A 341 6.87 -10.35 8.17
C ALA A 341 7.87 -11.22 8.94
N LEU A 342 7.46 -12.44 9.34
CA LEU A 342 8.26 -13.36 10.14
C LEU A 342 8.75 -14.57 9.35
N THR A 343 8.00 -15.00 8.33
CA THR A 343 8.26 -16.28 7.64
C THR A 343 8.89 -16.14 6.26
N GLU A 344 8.73 -15.00 5.60
CA GLU A 344 9.23 -14.80 4.23
C GLU A 344 10.60 -14.12 4.22
N LYS A 345 11.34 -14.32 3.13
CA LYS A 345 12.56 -13.59 2.82
C LYS A 345 12.37 -12.74 1.56
N PHE A 346 12.87 -11.53 1.64
CA PHE A 346 12.72 -10.49 0.63
C PHE A 346 14.07 -10.18 0.00
N TRP A 347 14.12 -10.04 -1.31
CA TRP A 347 15.31 -9.56 -2.00
C TRP A 347 15.66 -8.17 -1.50
N PHE A 348 16.88 -8.00 -1.00
CA PHE A 348 17.39 -6.71 -0.55
C PHE A 348 18.86 -6.54 -0.91
N ARG A 349 19.30 -5.29 -1.07
CA ARG A 349 20.68 -4.98 -1.44
C ARG A 349 21.61 -5.23 -0.28
N LYS A 350 22.69 -6.01 -0.50
CA LYS A 350 23.69 -6.34 0.53
C LYS A 350 24.59 -5.14 0.83
N ASN A 351 25.15 -4.54 -0.22
CA ASN A 351 26.12 -3.44 -0.11
C ASN A 351 25.42 -2.09 -0.34
N ILE A 352 24.93 -1.48 0.74
CA ILE A 352 24.09 -0.28 0.67
C ILE A 352 24.85 1.05 0.79
N THR A 353 26.04 1.07 1.38
CA THR A 353 26.87 2.27 1.48
C THR A 353 27.76 2.40 0.25
N SER A 354 27.81 3.59 -0.33
CA SER A 354 28.72 3.94 -1.44
C SER A 354 30.21 3.94 -1.04
N ALA A 355 30.52 3.76 0.25
CA ALA A 355 31.84 3.79 0.87
C ALA A 355 32.62 2.45 0.87
N PHE A 356 32.52 1.64 -0.19
CA PHE A 356 33.57 0.67 -0.56
C PHE A 356 34.41 1.16 -1.75
N LYS A 357 34.52 2.50 -1.90
CA LYS A 357 35.40 3.16 -2.88
C LYS A 357 36.81 3.48 -2.35
N ALA A 358 37.24 2.88 -1.24
CA ALA A 358 38.59 3.08 -0.69
C ALA A 358 39.17 1.80 -0.05
N ALA A 359 39.56 0.84 -0.88
CA ALA A 359 40.74 0.03 -0.64
C ALA A 359 41.28 -0.37 -2.01
N GLY A 360 42.44 0.18 -2.38
CA GLY A 360 43.15 -0.16 -3.60
C GLY A 360 43.63 -1.61 -3.59
N ALA A 361 42.75 -2.54 -3.90
CA ALA A 361 43.08 -3.91 -4.20
C ALA A 361 42.30 -4.33 -5.44
N ASN A 362 43.03 -4.82 -6.45
CA ASN A 362 42.51 -5.64 -7.53
C ASN A 362 41.87 -6.92 -6.95
N THR A 363 40.70 -6.79 -6.35
CA THR A 363 39.83 -7.93 -6.09
C THR A 363 38.83 -7.96 -7.23
N THR A 364 39.06 -8.87 -8.16
CA THR A 364 38.01 -9.51 -8.94
C THR A 364 36.76 -9.60 -8.07
N LEU A 365 35.73 -8.80 -8.41
CA LEU A 365 34.42 -8.88 -7.80
C LEU A 365 33.94 -10.31 -8.02
N ASN A 366 34.19 -11.17 -7.04
CA ASN A 366 33.55 -12.48 -6.96
C ASN A 366 32.05 -12.24 -7.06
N ASN A 367 31.37 -13.15 -7.75
CA ASN A 367 29.93 -13.23 -7.98
C ASN A 367 29.09 -13.37 -6.69
N ASP A 368 29.45 -12.67 -5.62
CA ASP A 368 28.60 -12.46 -4.46
C ASP A 368 27.41 -11.61 -4.91
N ALA A 369 26.22 -12.20 -4.89
CA ALA A 369 25.01 -11.56 -5.37
C ALA A 369 24.83 -10.17 -4.73
N VAL A 370 24.78 -9.12 -5.57
CA VAL A 370 24.61 -7.70 -5.17
C VAL A 370 23.37 -7.50 -4.28
N TYR A 371 22.38 -8.37 -4.43
CA TYR A 371 21.15 -8.47 -3.66
C TYR A 371 20.96 -9.92 -3.21
N THR A 372 20.43 -10.10 -2.00
CA THR A 372 20.23 -11.42 -1.38
C THR A 372 18.88 -11.45 -0.64
N PRO A 373 18.24 -12.62 -0.49
CA PRO A 373 17.04 -12.73 0.34
C PRO A 373 17.37 -12.52 1.82
N MET A 374 16.68 -11.59 2.47
CA MET A 374 16.80 -11.28 3.90
C MET A 374 15.41 -11.31 4.57
N SER A 375 15.33 -11.70 5.84
CA SER A 375 14.10 -11.51 6.63
C SER A 375 13.86 -10.03 6.92
N ILE A 376 12.65 -9.67 7.33
CA ILE A 376 12.38 -8.29 7.78
C ILE A 376 13.24 -7.94 9.00
N ASP A 377 13.46 -8.89 9.91
CA ASP A 377 14.33 -8.69 11.07
C ASP A 377 15.77 -8.33 10.63
N GLU A 378 16.34 -9.10 9.70
CA GLU A 378 17.68 -8.83 9.17
C GLU A 378 17.75 -7.45 8.50
N ILE A 379 16.73 -7.03 7.74
CA ILE A 379 16.69 -5.72 7.09
C ILE A 379 16.54 -4.59 8.13
N ILE A 380 15.63 -4.73 9.09
CA ILE A 380 15.29 -3.66 10.04
C ILE A 380 16.34 -3.53 11.14
N ASN A 381 16.71 -4.64 11.77
CA ASN A 381 17.60 -4.68 12.93
C ASN A 381 19.05 -4.99 12.58
N GLY A 382 19.30 -5.53 11.38
CA GLY A 382 20.63 -5.90 10.94
C GLY A 382 20.96 -7.36 11.21
N LYS A 383 22.12 -7.77 10.71
CA LYS A 383 22.72 -9.08 10.91
C LYS A 383 24.22 -8.91 11.04
N THR A 384 24.75 -9.24 12.22
CA THR A 384 26.16 -9.05 12.58
C THR A 384 27.09 -9.60 11.50
N GLY A 385 28.00 -8.75 11.00
CA GLY A 385 28.96 -9.11 9.95
C GLY A 385 28.40 -9.20 8.53
N GLU A 386 27.09 -9.10 8.32
CA GLU A 386 26.46 -9.26 7.01
C GLU A 386 25.70 -8.02 6.53
N PHE A 387 24.87 -7.41 7.38
CA PHE A 387 24.06 -6.25 7.02
C PHE A 387 23.88 -5.33 8.23
N PRO A 388 24.08 -4.00 8.10
CA PRO A 388 24.06 -3.09 9.24
C PRO A 388 22.68 -2.94 9.89
N GLY A 389 21.59 -3.08 9.12
CA GLY A 389 20.23 -2.83 9.60
C GLY A 389 19.79 -1.37 9.43
N LEU A 390 18.52 -1.13 9.10
CA LEU A 390 17.99 0.23 8.91
C LEU A 390 17.89 1.01 10.22
N ILE A 391 17.48 0.38 11.32
CA ILE A 391 17.40 1.04 12.64
C ILE A 391 18.79 1.42 13.17
N PRO A 392 19.82 0.55 13.12
CA PRO A 392 21.18 0.94 13.45
C PRO A 392 21.71 2.14 12.63
N LEU A 393 21.42 2.20 11.33
CA LEU A 393 21.79 3.37 10.51
C LEU A 393 21.08 4.65 10.96
N ILE A 394 19.79 4.57 11.32
CA ILE A 394 19.05 5.71 11.88
C ILE A 394 19.65 6.13 13.22
N HIS A 395 20.02 5.20 14.10
CA HIS A 395 20.68 5.54 15.36
C HIS A 395 22.03 6.23 15.16
N SER A 396 22.83 5.77 14.19
CA SER A 396 24.09 6.44 13.80
C SER A 396 23.83 7.87 13.32
N TYR A 397 22.79 8.07 12.49
CA TYR A 397 22.42 9.40 11.99
C TYR A 397 21.99 10.33 13.13
N LEU A 398 21.10 9.87 14.01
CA LEU A 398 20.62 10.65 15.16
C LEU A 398 21.75 11.02 16.14
N SER A 399 22.74 10.14 16.31
CA SER A 399 23.90 10.41 17.18
C SER A 399 24.80 11.54 16.68
N SER A 400 24.71 11.88 15.38
CA SER A 400 25.44 13.00 14.77
C SER A 400 24.65 14.32 14.79
N MET A 401 23.41 14.30 15.27
CA MET A 401 22.53 15.46 15.34
C MET A 401 22.42 15.97 16.78
N ASP A 402 22.29 17.29 16.93
CA ASP A 402 21.95 17.90 18.21
C ASP A 402 20.43 17.80 18.44
N ILE A 403 20.01 16.84 19.27
CA ILE A 403 18.60 16.53 19.54
C ILE A 403 18.40 16.57 21.06
N ASP A 404 17.33 17.24 21.50
CA ASP A 404 16.97 17.27 22.90
C ASP A 404 16.61 15.85 23.42
N ALA A 405 16.87 15.63 24.72
CA ALA A 405 16.72 14.31 25.34
C ALA A 405 15.28 13.76 25.24
N ASP A 406 14.28 14.64 25.26
CA ASP A 406 12.87 14.28 25.22
C ASP A 406 12.46 13.76 23.83
N THR A 407 12.86 14.46 22.77
CA THR A 407 12.67 14.04 21.37
C THR A 407 13.41 12.74 21.11
N HIS A 408 14.66 12.62 21.57
CA HIS A 408 15.46 11.41 21.40
C HIS A 408 14.80 10.19 22.10
N CYS A 409 14.27 10.36 23.31
CA CYS A 409 13.53 9.32 24.02
C CYS A 409 12.27 8.87 23.26
N THR A 410 11.54 9.82 22.69
CA THR A 410 10.32 9.53 21.91
C THR A 410 10.64 8.76 20.63
N ILE A 411 11.63 9.20 19.85
CA ILE A 411 12.09 8.50 18.65
C ILE A 411 12.58 7.09 19.01
N ARG A 412 13.31 6.93 20.11
CA ARG A 412 13.76 5.60 20.56
C ARG A 412 12.60 4.66 20.85
N LYS A 413 11.49 5.13 21.42
CA LYS A 413 10.28 4.32 21.63
C LYS A 413 9.66 3.88 20.30
N TYR A 414 9.56 4.79 19.33
CA TYR A 414 9.07 4.47 17.98
C TYR A 414 9.93 3.42 17.28
N LEU A 415 11.26 3.60 17.28
CA LEU A 415 12.19 2.64 16.68
C LEU A 415 12.12 1.28 17.39
N LYS A 416 11.94 1.26 18.72
CA LYS A 416 11.79 0.02 19.48
C LYS A 416 10.53 -0.76 19.10
N LEU A 417 9.40 -0.07 18.84
CA LEU A 417 8.19 -0.72 18.33
C LEU A 417 8.49 -1.44 17.00
N ILE A 418 9.09 -0.74 16.04
CA ILE A 418 9.40 -1.28 14.71
C ILE A 418 10.39 -2.45 14.79
N SER A 419 11.45 -2.28 15.59
CA SER A 419 12.46 -3.32 15.87
C SER A 419 11.85 -4.60 16.44
N ARG A 420 10.97 -4.46 17.43
CA ARG A 420 10.32 -5.61 18.09
C ARG A 420 9.32 -6.31 17.18
N ARG A 421 8.61 -5.55 16.34
CA ARG A 421 7.70 -6.13 15.35
C ARG A 421 8.44 -6.89 14.27
N ALA A 422 9.56 -6.33 13.78
CA ALA A 422 10.42 -6.98 12.79
C ALA A 422 11.01 -8.30 13.31
N SER A 423 11.42 -8.36 14.58
CA SER A 423 11.96 -9.57 15.22
C SER A 423 10.90 -10.57 15.71
N GLY A 424 9.61 -10.24 15.61
CA GLY A 424 8.51 -11.07 16.12
C GLY A 424 8.34 -11.08 17.64
N GLN A 425 9.02 -10.20 18.37
CA GLN A 425 8.80 -10.03 19.83
C GLN A 425 7.40 -9.48 20.14
N ILE A 426 6.82 -8.71 19.21
CA ILE A 426 5.42 -8.26 19.24
C ILE A 426 4.77 -8.57 17.89
N ASN A 427 3.44 -8.66 17.88
CA ASN A 427 2.68 -8.97 16.69
C ASN A 427 2.62 -7.80 15.71
N THR A 428 2.42 -8.11 14.43
CA THR A 428 1.73 -7.19 13.51
C THR A 428 0.26 -7.07 13.90
N THR A 429 -0.40 -6.01 13.45
CA THR A 429 -1.84 -5.83 13.67
C THR A 429 -2.63 -7.02 13.09
N ALA A 430 -2.24 -7.53 11.91
CA ALA A 430 -2.88 -8.68 11.30
C ALA A 430 -2.74 -9.96 12.14
N SER A 431 -1.54 -10.27 12.62
CA SER A 431 -1.31 -11.46 13.46
C SER A 431 -2.07 -11.37 14.79
N TRP A 432 -2.18 -10.17 15.38
CA TRP A 432 -2.97 -9.96 16.59
C TRP A 432 -4.47 -10.17 16.34
N ILE A 433 -5.02 -9.60 15.26
CA ILE A 433 -6.45 -9.77 14.91
C ILE A 433 -6.77 -11.23 14.64
N ARG A 434 -5.91 -11.93 13.90
CA ARG A 434 -6.09 -13.36 13.63
C ARG A 434 -6.14 -14.16 14.93
N ARG A 435 -5.20 -13.90 15.85
CA ARG A 435 -5.17 -14.55 17.17
C ARG A 435 -6.43 -14.25 17.97
N PHE A 436 -6.87 -12.99 18.00
CA PHE A 436 -8.10 -12.58 18.67
C PHE A 436 -9.30 -13.41 18.19
N VAL A 437 -9.48 -13.55 16.87
CA VAL A 437 -10.56 -14.38 16.30
C VAL A 437 -10.39 -15.84 16.69
N GLN A 438 -9.19 -16.41 16.54
CA GLN A 438 -8.94 -17.83 16.80
C GLN A 438 -9.13 -18.24 18.26
N GLU A 439 -8.92 -17.31 19.19
CA GLU A 439 -9.09 -17.51 20.63
C GLU A 439 -10.51 -17.12 21.11
N HIS A 440 -11.35 -16.55 20.24
CA HIS A 440 -12.68 -16.11 20.59
C HIS A 440 -13.62 -17.30 20.88
N PRO A 441 -14.40 -17.30 21.99
CA PRO A 441 -15.29 -18.42 22.33
C PRO A 441 -16.32 -18.77 21.26
N ALA A 442 -16.81 -17.76 20.52
CA ALA A 442 -17.76 -17.95 19.44
C ALA A 442 -17.14 -18.45 18.11
N TYR A 443 -15.80 -18.54 18.00
CA TYR A 443 -15.14 -18.99 16.78
C TYR A 443 -15.19 -20.51 16.65
N LYS A 444 -15.69 -20.98 15.50
CA LYS A 444 -15.97 -22.40 15.27
C LYS A 444 -14.87 -23.14 14.51
N HIS A 445 -13.68 -22.52 14.38
CA HIS A 445 -12.58 -23.05 13.56
C HIS A 445 -12.97 -23.29 12.10
N ASP A 446 -13.93 -22.52 11.57
CA ASP A 446 -14.47 -22.62 10.21
C ASP A 446 -14.06 -21.43 9.32
N SER A 447 -13.19 -20.56 9.84
CA SER A 447 -12.75 -19.30 9.23
C SER A 447 -13.80 -18.21 9.11
N VAL A 448 -14.98 -18.40 9.72
CA VAL A 448 -16.04 -17.39 9.75
C VAL A 448 -15.84 -16.44 10.94
N VAL A 449 -15.95 -15.13 10.67
CA VAL A 449 -15.96 -14.05 11.66
C VAL A 449 -17.39 -13.52 11.74
N ASN A 450 -18.18 -14.02 12.70
CA ASN A 450 -19.58 -13.61 12.90
C ASN A 450 -19.71 -12.21 13.54
N ASP A 451 -20.95 -11.74 13.74
CA ASP A 451 -21.22 -10.41 14.28
C ASP A 451 -20.71 -10.23 15.72
N GLU A 452 -20.82 -11.26 16.56
CA GLU A 452 -20.31 -11.26 17.95
C GLU A 452 -18.79 -11.07 17.97
N ILE A 453 -18.04 -11.90 17.24
CA ILE A 453 -16.58 -11.79 17.14
C ILE A 453 -16.17 -10.41 16.61
N ASN A 454 -16.87 -9.92 15.58
CA ASN A 454 -16.58 -8.61 14.99
C ASN A 454 -16.89 -7.46 15.97
N TYR A 455 -18.00 -7.53 16.70
CA TYR A 455 -18.36 -6.54 17.71
C TYR A 455 -17.30 -6.49 18.82
N ASP A 456 -16.97 -7.63 19.41
CA ASP A 456 -15.98 -7.71 20.50
C ASP A 456 -14.59 -7.28 20.04
N LEU A 457 -14.22 -7.61 18.79
CA LEU A 457 -12.99 -7.11 18.18
C LEU A 457 -13.00 -5.59 18.08
N LEU A 458 -14.07 -4.98 17.57
CA LEU A 458 -14.14 -3.52 17.39
C LEU A 458 -14.17 -2.78 18.73
N ILE A 459 -14.87 -3.31 19.74
CA ILE A 459 -14.85 -2.76 21.10
C ILE A 459 -13.44 -2.86 21.71
N THR A 460 -12.75 -3.99 21.51
CA THR A 460 -11.37 -4.15 21.99
C THR A 460 -10.42 -3.18 21.29
N VAL A 461 -10.55 -3.01 19.97
CA VAL A 461 -9.79 -2.05 19.17
C VAL A 461 -10.00 -0.61 19.66
N ASP A 462 -11.24 -0.21 19.91
CA ASP A 462 -11.57 1.10 20.48
C ASP A 462 -10.99 1.28 21.90
N GLY A 463 -11.04 0.24 22.72
CA GLY A 463 -10.40 0.21 24.03
C GLY A 463 -8.87 0.37 23.97
N ILE A 464 -8.21 -0.27 23.00
CA ILE A 464 -6.77 -0.13 22.77
C ILE A 464 -6.43 1.28 22.27
N GLN A 465 -7.18 1.79 21.28
CA GLN A 465 -6.95 3.11 20.70
C GLN A 465 -7.11 4.22 21.73
N SER A 466 -8.13 4.12 22.59
CA SER A 466 -8.39 5.08 23.67
C SER A 466 -7.49 4.91 24.90
N GLY A 467 -6.67 3.86 24.95
CA GLY A 467 -5.81 3.53 26.09
C GLY A 467 -6.53 2.92 27.29
N ARG A 468 -7.83 2.57 27.17
CA ARG A 468 -8.59 1.85 28.20
C ARG A 468 -8.12 0.40 28.35
N ILE A 469 -7.67 -0.22 27.26
CA ILE A 469 -7.17 -1.60 27.21
C ILE A 469 -5.68 -1.57 26.88
N SER A 470 -4.88 -2.15 27.77
CA SER A 470 -3.46 -2.41 27.53
C SER A 470 -3.30 -3.59 26.58
N CYS A 471 -2.44 -3.47 25.56
CA CYS A 471 -2.11 -4.57 24.65
C CYS A 471 -0.59 -4.77 24.47
N PRO A 472 0.08 -5.46 25.42
CA PRO A 472 1.51 -5.75 25.32
C PRO A 472 1.89 -6.56 24.07
N GLN A 473 0.96 -7.35 23.51
CA GLN A 473 1.21 -8.12 22.30
C GLN A 473 1.38 -7.25 21.05
N LEU A 474 0.82 -6.02 21.04
CA LEU A 474 0.98 -5.05 19.94
C LEU A 474 2.03 -3.98 20.24
N HIS A 475 2.17 -3.60 21.51
CA HIS A 475 2.95 -2.44 21.92
C HIS A 475 4.21 -2.80 22.72
N GLY A 476 4.26 -4.01 23.29
CA GLY A 476 5.26 -4.44 24.25
C GLY A 476 5.18 -3.70 25.59
N ASP A 477 5.92 -4.19 26.58
CA ASP A 477 5.86 -3.68 27.96
C ASP A 477 6.35 -2.23 28.13
N CYS A 478 6.98 -1.65 27.11
CA CYS A 478 7.64 -0.34 27.21
C CYS A 478 6.76 0.85 26.83
N LEU A 479 5.50 0.61 26.44
CA LEU A 479 4.57 1.65 25.97
C LEU A 479 3.40 1.92 26.94
N LEU A 480 3.32 1.14 28.03
CA LEU A 480 2.30 1.28 29.06
C LEU A 480 2.58 2.53 29.92
N GLY A 481 1.94 3.65 29.56
CA GLY A 481 1.67 4.74 30.50
C GLY A 481 2.15 6.15 30.12
N VAL A 482 3.03 6.34 29.13
CA VAL A 482 3.57 7.69 28.84
C VAL A 482 3.92 7.87 27.35
N SER A 483 2.95 7.69 26.46
CA SER A 483 3.06 8.25 25.11
C SER A 483 2.76 9.74 25.17
N LYS A 484 3.67 10.59 24.67
CA LYS A 484 3.41 12.03 24.48
C LYS A 484 2.63 12.30 23.18
N THR A 485 2.43 11.29 22.33
CA THR A 485 1.64 11.36 21.11
C THR A 485 0.17 11.48 21.50
N LYS A 486 -0.43 12.64 21.22
CA LYS A 486 -1.83 12.95 21.47
C LYS A 486 -2.49 13.33 20.15
N GLU A 487 -3.80 13.13 20.04
CA GLU A 487 -4.60 13.59 18.89
C GLU A 487 -4.53 15.13 18.72
N THR A 488 -4.33 15.87 19.82
CA THR A 488 -4.32 17.34 19.82
C THR A 488 -2.93 17.91 19.58
N ILE A 489 -2.79 18.78 18.57
CA ILE A 489 -1.61 19.63 18.39
C ILE A 489 -1.48 20.56 19.61
N PRO A 490 -0.32 20.61 20.30
CA PRO A 490 -0.10 21.55 21.39
C PRO A 490 -0.40 23.00 20.95
N PRO A 491 -1.05 23.83 21.79
CA PRO A 491 -1.39 25.21 21.43
C PRO A 491 -0.20 26.05 20.96
N ALA A 492 1.00 25.75 21.46
CA ALA A 492 2.25 26.39 21.04
C ALA A 492 2.59 26.14 19.56
N LEU A 493 2.21 24.97 19.01
CA LEU A 493 2.43 24.61 17.61
C LEU A 493 1.27 25.05 16.70
N GLN A 494 0.06 25.29 17.23
CA GLN A 494 -1.08 25.77 16.45
C GLN A 494 -0.81 27.12 15.74
N LYS A 495 0.00 28.01 16.34
CA LYS A 495 0.41 29.29 15.72
C LYS A 495 1.35 29.15 14.53
N VAL A 496 2.04 28.01 14.39
CA VAL A 496 2.92 27.73 13.25
C VAL A 496 2.11 27.17 12.07
N TYR A 497 0.95 26.55 12.35
CA TYR A 497 0.04 25.97 11.36
C TYR A 497 -1.18 26.85 11.04
N SER A 498 -1.29 28.06 11.57
CA SER A 498 -2.39 29.01 11.27
C SER A 498 -2.32 29.61 9.86
N CYS A 499 -1.53 29.05 8.95
CA CYS A 499 -1.68 29.28 7.52
C CYS A 499 -2.72 28.30 6.98
N THR A 500 -3.96 28.77 6.89
CA THR A 500 -5.05 28.19 6.10
C THR A 500 -5.81 29.33 5.42
N PRO A 501 -6.45 29.12 4.26
CA PRO A 501 -6.78 27.83 3.63
C PRO A 501 -5.78 27.37 2.56
#